data_AF-A0AB34HM16-F1
#
_entry.id   AF-A0AB34HM16-F1
#
_cell.length_a   1.000
_cell.length_b   1.000
_cell.length_c   1.000
_cell.angle_alpha   90.00
_cell.angle_beta   90.00
_cell.angle_gamma   90.00
#
_symmetry.space_group_name_H-M   'P 1'
#
loop_
_entity.id
_entity.type
_entity.pdbx_description
1 polymer ?
#
loop_
_entity_poly.entity_id
_entity_poly.type
_entity_poly.pdbx_seq_one_letter_code
_entity_poly.pdbx_strand_id
1 'polypeptide(L)'
;MAGGPERSFHAGSHDQDSPSQQEPGYGEPRHAIFKLTYLSNHDYKHLYFESDAATVNEIVLKVNYILESRASTARADYFAQKQRKLNRRTSFSFQKEKKSGQQ
;
A
#
# COMPACT_ATOMS: atom_id res chain seq x y z
N MET A 1 -47.07 -43.82 64.61
CA MET A 1 -46.34 -43.15 63.51
C MET A 1 -47.36 -42.48 62.61
N ALA A 2 -47.42 -41.16 62.58
CA ALA A 2 -48.45 -40.42 61.87
C ALA A 2 -47.90 -39.09 61.30
N GLY A 3 -48.06 -38.93 59.98
CA GLY A 3 -48.42 -37.70 59.27
C GLY A 3 -47.47 -36.51 59.31
N GLY A 4 -46.72 -36.29 58.23
CA GLY A 4 -46.25 -34.97 57.83
C GLY A 4 -46.95 -34.51 56.55
N PRO A 5 -47.39 -33.24 56.43
CA PRO A 5 -47.75 -32.66 55.14
C PRO A 5 -46.81 -31.52 54.73
N GLU A 6 -46.34 -31.67 53.49
CA GLU A 6 -46.12 -30.70 52.41
C GLU A 6 -45.88 -29.21 52.72
N ARG A 7 -44.85 -28.67 52.05
CA ARG A 7 -45.03 -27.50 51.17
C ARG A 7 -43.86 -27.34 50.19
N SER A 8 -44.14 -27.67 48.94
CA SER A 8 -43.38 -27.28 47.76
C SER A 8 -43.61 -25.80 47.45
N PHE A 9 -42.54 -25.03 47.22
CA PHE A 9 -42.60 -23.80 46.42
C PHE A 9 -41.37 -23.69 45.53
N HIS A 10 -41.65 -23.31 44.29
CA HIS A 10 -40.77 -23.26 43.13
C HIS A 10 -40.10 -21.90 42.98
N ALA A 11 -39.05 -21.89 42.18
CA ALA A 11 -38.51 -20.79 41.38
C ALA A 11 -37.67 -19.70 42.10
N GLY A 12 -36.36 -19.81 41.85
CA GLY A 12 -35.38 -18.74 41.99
C GLY A 12 -34.16 -19.12 41.17
N SER A 13 -34.29 -19.03 39.85
CA SER A 13 -33.23 -19.19 38.85
C SER A 13 -32.05 -18.28 39.18
N HIS A 14 -30.91 -18.87 39.53
CA HIS A 14 -29.62 -18.18 39.46
C HIS A 14 -28.88 -18.74 38.25
N ASP A 15 -29.43 -18.43 37.08
CA ASP A 15 -28.75 -18.62 35.82
C ASP A 15 -27.63 -17.58 35.70
N GLN A 16 -26.45 -18.09 35.34
CA GLN A 16 -25.41 -17.40 34.59
C GLN A 16 -24.65 -16.26 35.30
N ASP A 17 -23.56 -16.64 35.95
CA ASP A 17 -22.33 -15.85 35.84
C ASP A 17 -21.63 -16.30 34.53
N SER A 18 -22.20 -15.88 33.40
CA SER A 18 -21.55 -16.03 32.10
C SER A 18 -20.39 -15.04 32.04
N PRO A 19 -19.16 -15.48 31.71
CA PRO A 19 -18.05 -14.55 31.54
C PRO A 19 -18.46 -13.57 30.46
N SER A 20 -18.47 -12.28 30.81
CA SER A 20 -18.71 -11.18 29.89
C SER A 20 -17.80 -11.36 28.67
N GLN A 21 -18.37 -11.93 27.61
CA GLN A 21 -17.78 -11.91 26.29
C GLN A 21 -17.62 -10.42 26.00
N GLN A 22 -16.38 -9.97 25.97
CA GLN A 22 -16.06 -8.68 25.40
C GLN A 22 -16.46 -8.78 23.93
N GLU A 23 -17.64 -8.25 23.64
CA GLU A 23 -18.12 -7.96 22.29
C GLU A 23 -16.96 -7.37 21.51
N PRO A 24 -16.60 -7.91 20.33
CA PRO A 24 -15.59 -7.27 19.50
C PRO A 24 -16.14 -5.89 19.15
N GLY A 25 -15.52 -4.85 19.68
CA GLY A 25 -15.89 -3.47 19.38
C GLY A 25 -15.85 -3.27 17.87
N TYR A 26 -17.03 -3.25 17.24
CA TYR A 26 -17.19 -3.04 15.82
C TYR A 26 -16.76 -1.62 15.47
N GLY A 27 -15.52 -1.51 15.02
CA GLY A 27 -15.00 -0.29 14.44
C GLY A 27 -13.62 -0.56 13.87
N GLU A 28 -13.56 -1.20 12.70
CA GLU A 28 -12.47 -0.82 11.80
C GLU A 28 -12.44 0.71 11.75
N PRO A 29 -11.25 1.35 11.78
CA PRO A 29 -11.18 2.79 11.69
C PRO A 29 -11.99 3.24 10.48
N ARG A 30 -13.12 3.92 10.70
CA ARG A 30 -13.93 4.50 9.61
C ARG A 30 -13.08 5.42 8.74
N HIS A 31 -11.98 5.90 9.31
CA HIS A 31 -10.97 6.71 8.67
C HIS A 31 -9.58 6.13 8.98
N ALA A 32 -8.83 5.84 7.93
CA ALA A 32 -7.41 5.53 7.94
C ALA A 32 -6.63 6.73 7.39
N ILE A 33 -5.37 6.83 7.76
CA ILE A 33 -4.48 7.93 7.35
C ILE A 33 -3.26 7.34 6.66
N PHE A 34 -2.83 7.94 5.55
CA PHE A 34 -1.52 7.66 4.96
C PHE A 34 -0.68 8.93 4.82
N LYS A 35 0.64 8.72 4.78
CA LYS A 35 1.65 9.77 4.60
C LYS A 35 2.31 9.63 3.24
N LEU A 36 2.29 10.69 2.44
CA LEU A 36 3.10 10.80 1.22
C LEU A 36 4.34 11.63 1.50
N THR A 37 5.51 11.06 1.27
CA THR A 37 6.78 11.79 1.31
C THR A 37 7.29 12.01 -0.11
N TYR A 38 7.62 13.25 -0.45
CA TYR A 38 8.07 13.61 -1.79
C TYR A 38 9.19 14.65 -1.74
N LEU A 39 10.02 14.67 -2.78
CA LEU A 39 11.11 15.64 -2.93
C LEU A 39 10.58 16.91 -3.61
N SER A 40 10.81 18.06 -3.00
CA SER A 40 10.43 19.40 -3.51
C SER A 40 11.59 20.35 -3.31
N ASN A 41 12.18 20.88 -4.38
CA ASN A 41 13.31 21.82 -4.32
C ASN A 41 14.43 21.36 -3.36
N HIS A 42 14.82 20.08 -3.46
CA HIS A 42 15.84 19.41 -2.64
C HIS A 42 15.46 19.06 -1.19
N ASP A 43 14.27 19.45 -0.72
CA ASP A 43 13.78 19.08 0.61
C ASP A 43 12.72 17.98 0.53
N TYR A 44 12.79 17.02 1.46
CA TYR A 44 11.72 16.04 1.63
C TYR A 44 10.55 16.67 2.40
N LYS A 45 9.39 16.71 1.76
CA LYS A 45 8.14 17.21 2.33
C LYS A 45 7.19 16.07 2.62
N HIS A 46 6.29 16.30 3.56
CA HIS A 46 5.32 15.32 4.03
C HIS A 46 3.90 15.84 3.87
N LEU A 47 3.03 15.03 3.28
CA LEU A 47 1.59 15.27 3.23
C LEU A 47 0.89 14.12 3.94
N TYR A 48 -0.16 14.45 4.70
CA TYR A 48 -1.00 13.48 5.39
C TYR A 48 -2.40 13.56 4.80
N PHE A 49 -2.98 12.41 4.51
CA PHE A 49 -4.30 12.27 3.91
C PHE A 49 -5.12 11.28 4.70
N GLU A 50 -6.42 11.51 4.77
CA GLU A 50 -7.38 10.70 5.51
C GLU A 50 -8.52 10.29 4.57
N SER A 51 -8.92 9.02 4.63
CA SER A 51 -10.09 8.47 3.94
C SER A 51 -10.53 7.19 4.64
N ASP A 52 -11.58 6.52 4.17
CA ASP A 52 -11.87 5.14 4.57
C ASP A 52 -10.70 4.17 4.29
N ALA A 53 -10.64 3.07 5.04
CA ALA A 53 -9.55 2.11 4.99
C ALA A 53 -9.36 1.47 3.60
N ALA A 54 -10.44 1.19 2.87
CA ALA A 54 -10.35 0.57 1.55
C ALA A 54 -9.66 1.51 0.56
N THR A 55 -10.08 2.77 0.51
CA THR A 55 -9.47 3.79 -0.36
C THR A 55 -8.00 4.03 0.01
N VAL A 56 -7.68 4.14 1.30
CA VAL A 56 -6.29 4.32 1.75
C VAL A 56 -5.40 3.16 1.30
N ASN A 57 -5.85 1.92 1.52
CA ASN A 57 -5.10 0.73 1.13
C ASN A 57 -4.86 0.67 -0.38
N GLU A 58 -5.88 1.00 -1.19
CA GLU A 58 -5.76 1.04 -2.64
C GLU A 58 -4.73 2.09 -3.11
N ILE A 59 -4.76 3.29 -2.53
CA ILE A 59 -3.82 4.37 -2.86
C ILE A 59 -2.40 3.98 -2.48
N VAL A 60 -2.18 3.50 -1.26
CA VAL A 60 -0.86 3.10 -0.77
C VAL A 60 -0.27 2.01 -1.67
N LEU A 61 -1.08 1.00 -2.01
CA LEU A 61 -0.68 -0.08 -2.90
C LEU A 61 -0.27 0.44 -4.29
N LYS A 62 -1.11 1.28 -4.90
CA LYS A 62 -0.83 1.87 -6.23
C LYS A 62 0.43 2.71 -6.24
N VAL A 63 0.65 3.54 -5.21
CA VAL A 63 1.86 4.37 -5.11
C VAL A 63 3.11 3.50 -5.00
N ASN A 64 3.08 2.48 -4.14
CA ASN A 64 4.20 1.55 -3.98
C ASN A 64 4.54 0.85 -5.30
N TYR A 65 3.52 0.34 -6.02
CA TYR A 65 3.74 -0.26 -7.34
C TYR A 65 4.34 0.68 -8.38
N ILE A 66 3.94 1.96 -8.39
CA ILE A 66 4.55 2.95 -9.29
C ILE A 66 6.03 3.16 -8.95
N LEU A 67 6.38 3.26 -7.66
CA LEU A 67 7.74 3.49 -7.21
C LEU A 67 8.63 2.28 -7.50
N GLU A 68 8.17 1.07 -7.16
CA GLU A 68 8.87 -0.19 -7.45
C GLU A 68 9.07 -0.38 -8.96
N SER A 69 8.03 -0.13 -9.77
CA SER A 69 8.13 -0.22 -11.23
C SER A 69 9.17 0.73 -11.81
N ARG A 70 9.32 1.94 -11.25
CA ARG A 70 10.32 2.92 -11.70
C ARG A 70 11.74 2.52 -11.31
N ALA A 71 11.92 1.95 -10.13
CA ALA A 71 13.21 1.46 -9.64
C ALA A 71 13.62 0.11 -10.23
N SER A 72 12.71 -0.57 -10.94
CA SER A 72 12.95 -1.88 -11.53
C SER A 72 14.15 -1.90 -12.50
N THR A 73 15.05 -2.86 -12.30
CA THR A 73 16.20 -3.12 -13.19
C THR A 73 15.74 -3.48 -14.59
N ALA A 74 14.66 -4.26 -14.74
CA ALA A 74 14.10 -4.62 -16.04
C ALA A 74 13.68 -3.38 -16.85
N ARG A 75 13.11 -2.37 -16.18
CA ARG A 75 12.77 -1.09 -16.81
C ARG A 75 14.03 -0.31 -17.19
N ALA A 76 15.02 -0.23 -16.30
CA ALA A 76 16.29 0.42 -16.57
C ALA A 76 17.01 -0.21 -17.78
N ASP A 77 17.06 -1.54 -17.83
CA ASP A 77 17.65 -2.32 -18.92
C ASP A 77 16.92 -2.09 -20.24
N TYR A 78 15.58 -2.04 -20.22
CA TYR A 78 14.79 -1.70 -21.41
C TYR A 78 15.18 -0.32 -21.97
N PHE A 79 15.29 0.71 -21.12
CA PHE A 79 15.71 2.04 -21.55
C PHE A 79 17.14 2.06 -22.06
N ALA A 80 18.08 1.40 -21.37
CA ALA A 80 19.47 1.29 -21.81
C ALA A 80 19.58 0.62 -23.18
N GLN A 81 18.83 -0.47 -23.40
CA GLN A 81 18.77 -1.16 -24.69
C GLN A 81 18.17 -0.29 -25.79
N LYS A 82 17.06 0.43 -25.51
CA LYS A 82 16.43 1.37 -26.44
C LYS A 82 17.40 2.48 -26.85
N GLN A 83 18.14 3.04 -25.89
CA GLN A 83 19.15 4.08 -26.16
C GLN A 83 20.31 3.55 -27.00
N ARG A 84 20.84 2.35 -26.70
CA ARG A 84 21.91 1.73 -27.51
C ARG A 84 21.45 1.52 -28.96
N LYS A 85 20.21 1.07 -29.18
CA LYS A 85 19.64 0.92 -30.53
C LYS A 85 19.53 2.27 -31.25
N LEU A 86 19.12 3.34 -30.57
CA LEU A 86 19.06 4.68 -31.14
C LEU A 86 20.46 5.18 -31.52
N ASN A 87 21.44 5.06 -30.62
CA ASN A 87 22.82 5.51 -30.86
C ASN A 87 23.46 4.81 -32.05
N ARG A 88 23.19 3.50 -32.25
CA ARG A 88 23.65 2.77 -33.45
C ARG A 88 23.06 3.33 -34.75
N ARG A 89 21.84 3.88 -34.71
CA ARG A 89 21.20 4.50 -35.88
C ARG A 89 21.77 5.88 -36.19
N THR A 90 22.21 6.61 -35.17
CA THR A 90 22.74 7.98 -35.30
C THR A 90 24.26 8.02 -35.43
N SER A 91 24.97 6.92 -35.14
CA SER A 91 26.43 6.84 -35.22
C SER A 91 26.97 6.78 -36.66
N PHE A 92 26.11 6.64 -37.67
CA PHE A 92 26.49 6.77 -39.07
C PHE A 92 26.45 8.24 -39.51
N SER A 93 27.33 9.06 -38.94
CA SER A 93 27.65 10.35 -39.54
C SER A 93 28.66 10.11 -40.65
N PHE A 94 28.22 10.26 -41.90
CA PHE A 94 29.12 10.28 -43.05
C PHE A 94 30.06 11.48 -42.89
N GLN A 95 31.24 11.27 -42.29
CA GLN A 95 32.32 12.23 -42.36
C GLN A 95 32.79 12.22 -43.81
N LYS A 96 32.26 13.16 -44.59
CA LYS A 96 32.81 13.51 -45.88
C LYS A 96 34.21 14.07 -45.59
N GLU A 97 35.21 13.20 -45.56
CA GLU A 97 36.61 13.60 -45.60
C GLU A 97 36.79 14.48 -46.84
N LYS A 98 36.75 15.79 -46.66
CA LYS A 98 37.35 16.71 -47.60
C LYS A 98 38.85 16.52 -47.45
N LYS A 99 39.38 15.59 -48.23
CA LYS A 99 40.78 15.53 -48.60
C LYS A 99 41.09 16.89 -49.24
N SER A 100 41.57 17.84 -48.44
CA SER A 100 42.16 19.08 -48.95
C SER A 100 43.46 18.65 -49.61
N GLY A 101 43.36 18.36 -50.92
CA GLY A 101 44.50 18.14 -51.77
C GLY A 101 45.45 19.33 -51.67
N GLN A 102 46.72 19.00 -51.53
CA GLN A 102 47.84 19.91 -51.69
C GLN A 102 47.67 20.77 -52.95
N GLN A 103 47.98 22.05 -52.81
CA GLN A 103 48.76 22.83 -53.79
C GLN A 103 49.40 24.00 -53.06
#